data_AF-A0A4P7NVM8-F1
#
_entry.id   AF-A0A4P7NVM8-F1
#
_cell.length_a   1.000
_cell.length_b   1.000
_cell.length_c   1.000
_cell.angle_alpha   90.00
_cell.angle_beta   90.00
_cell.angle_gamma   90.00
#
_symmetry.space_group_name_H-M   'P 1'
#
loop_
_entity.id
_entity.type
_entity.pdbx_description
1 polymer ?
#
loop_
_entity_poly.entity_id
_entity_poly.type
_entity_poly.pdbx_seq_one_letter_code
_entity_poly.pdbx_strand_id
1 'polypeptide(L)'
;MSEIVLLCPFCKRPFRKRQKGQSNLKRHIQSCKKAPQPKKAPSPQKVPLPLYEHQTHHLVVCLRPESFKFKIDNAPHLYIQVDLLGEEISKSAWFPGSEALRSFPNFHEEIGNNQVVLHQSLVTAFHLKHLSKSGEFTVDIREWNSKVFDDFPGDDSTKVTFLFLDTTDGDPKKAPEPWVQALQLKDRRHVNLYPNQREMEAEQGKVELIKALDTIAKAATEWKFQFRPKTCFGTGICPLLEEQSTVYKRLWSAISSHVRIRNERLSCVPCFPLVDKPKSFITTKRKRGQVSIEEYTVNIPWFHQEYISLAAKGEFRVFLTPGSSSKGMVFHWVYTAVNRDNPKVKNIVLVTKPSGDDSVEFTGNGTTEEQLKTFALYYYENLRKLLPGMSFDDGVRLDIGASGDGRLWVIEVTPWYSAHYFSKTSLPCPNTQVCKAFATSLARSLTRSKVTSL
;
A
#
# COMPACT_ATOMS: atom_id res chain seq x y z
N MET A 1 -59.19 17.98 -0.63
CA MET A 1 -59.05 19.07 0.37
C MET A 1 -57.59 19.48 0.42
N SER A 2 -57.26 20.71 0.03
CA SER A 2 -55.90 21.25 0.03
C SER A 2 -55.45 21.59 1.45
N GLU A 3 -54.33 21.03 1.91
CA GLU A 3 -53.75 21.36 3.21
C GLU A 3 -53.18 22.80 3.21
N ILE A 4 -53.71 23.66 4.08
CA ILE A 4 -53.18 25.01 4.29
C ILE A 4 -51.87 24.93 5.07
N VAL A 5 -50.74 25.19 4.39
CA VAL A 5 -49.42 25.35 5.02
C VAL A 5 -49.24 26.80 5.44
N LEU A 6 -48.99 27.04 6.74
CA LEU A 6 -48.70 28.37 7.27
C LEU A 6 -47.19 28.59 7.36
N LEU A 7 -46.69 29.73 6.88
CA LEU A 7 -45.27 30.11 6.98
C LEU A 7 -45.04 31.04 8.18
N CYS A 8 -43.93 30.87 8.89
CA CYS A 8 -43.49 31.81 9.91
C CYS A 8 -43.07 33.15 9.24
N PRO A 9 -43.59 34.32 9.67
CA PRO A 9 -43.27 35.60 9.03
C PRO A 9 -41.80 36.04 9.21
N PHE A 10 -41.09 35.50 10.21
CA PHE A 10 -39.71 35.89 10.54
C PHE A 10 -38.64 35.05 9.84
N CYS A 11 -38.83 33.73 9.74
CA CYS A 11 -37.83 32.80 9.20
C CYS A 11 -38.29 32.05 7.95
N LYS A 12 -39.53 32.30 7.49
CA LYS A 12 -40.16 31.69 6.31
C LYS A 12 -40.25 30.15 6.33
N ARG A 13 -40.09 29.49 7.49
CA ARG A 13 -40.25 28.03 7.61
C ARG A 13 -41.74 27.62 7.63
N PRO A 14 -42.14 26.55 6.92
CA PRO A 14 -43.51 26.03 6.90
C PRO A 14 -43.86 25.25 8.16
N PHE A 15 -45.10 25.41 8.66
CA PHE A 15 -45.66 24.68 9.79
C PHE A 15 -46.95 23.95 9.39
N ARG A 16 -47.06 22.67 9.80
CA ARG A 16 -48.28 21.87 9.69
C ARG A 16 -49.13 21.98 10.96
N LYS A 17 -50.43 22.26 10.81
CA LYS A 17 -51.40 22.33 11.91
C LYS A 17 -51.70 20.91 12.41
N ARG A 18 -51.29 20.53 13.63
CA ARG A 18 -51.73 19.26 14.25
C ARG A 18 -53.16 19.39 14.76
N GLN A 19 -53.96 18.34 14.61
CA GLN A 19 -55.41 18.29 14.89
C GLN A 19 -55.81 18.36 16.38
N LYS A 20 -54.90 18.59 17.32
CA LYS A 20 -55.24 18.75 18.74
C LYS A 20 -54.51 19.93 19.38
N GLY A 21 -55.21 21.05 19.47
CA GLY A 21 -55.26 21.94 20.64
C GLY A 21 -54.03 22.73 21.11
N GLN A 22 -52.81 22.53 20.58
CA GLN A 22 -51.65 23.33 21.01
C GLN A 22 -50.78 23.76 19.81
N SER A 23 -50.78 25.06 19.50
CA SER A 23 -50.01 25.60 18.37
C SER A 23 -48.56 25.92 18.76
N ASN A 24 -47.63 25.07 18.33
CA ASN A 24 -46.17 25.32 18.40
C ASN A 24 -45.73 26.61 17.66
N LEU A 25 -46.62 27.19 16.85
CA LEU A 25 -46.38 28.42 16.11
C LEU A 25 -46.17 29.64 17.02
N LYS A 26 -46.96 29.79 18.10
CA LYS A 26 -46.79 30.93 19.02
C LYS A 26 -45.43 30.87 19.73
N ARG A 27 -45.02 29.68 20.18
CA ARG A 27 -43.72 29.46 20.85
C ARG A 27 -42.55 29.69 19.89
N HIS A 28 -42.67 29.24 18.63
CA HIS A 28 -41.67 29.48 17.59
C HIS A 28 -41.53 30.97 17.22
N ILE A 29 -42.65 31.68 17.03
CA ILE A 29 -42.64 33.13 16.75
C ILE A 29 -41.95 33.90 17.89
N GLN A 30 -42.20 33.50 19.15
CA GLN A 30 -41.62 34.16 20.31
C GLN A 30 -40.11 33.91 20.45
N SER A 31 -39.63 32.75 19.99
CA SER A 31 -38.19 32.47 19.84
C SER A 31 -37.56 33.32 18.72
N CYS A 32 -38.22 33.46 17.57
CA CYS A 32 -37.71 34.31 16.48
C CYS A 32 -37.62 35.79 16.86
N LYS A 33 -38.52 36.30 17.71
CA LYS A 33 -38.46 37.69 18.19
C LYS A 33 -37.30 37.99 19.15
N LYS A 34 -36.71 36.96 19.78
CA LYS A 34 -35.61 37.12 20.76
C LYS A 34 -34.21 36.91 20.14
N ALA A 35 -34.13 36.60 18.85
CA ALA A 35 -32.83 36.46 18.18
C ALA A 35 -32.18 37.86 18.03
N PRO A 36 -30.93 38.06 18.47
CA PRO A 36 -30.21 39.31 18.25
C PRO A 36 -30.08 39.57 16.74
N GLN A 37 -30.40 40.78 16.31
CA GLN A 37 -30.17 41.24 14.95
C GLN A 37 -28.68 41.05 14.57
N PRO A 38 -28.35 40.50 13.39
CA PRO A 38 -26.97 40.34 12.98
C PRO A 38 -26.32 41.72 12.82
N LYS A 39 -25.31 42.00 13.65
CA LYS A 39 -24.44 43.16 13.46
C LYS A 39 -23.80 43.07 12.08
N LYS A 40 -23.88 44.14 11.29
CA LYS A 40 -23.19 44.29 10.01
C LYS A 40 -21.73 43.85 10.18
N ALA A 41 -21.32 42.86 9.40
CA ALA A 41 -19.93 42.40 9.37
C ALA A 41 -19.03 43.59 8.96
N PRO A 42 -17.88 43.79 9.64
CA PRO A 42 -16.86 44.70 9.15
C PRO A 42 -16.44 44.26 7.74
N SER A 43 -16.19 45.24 6.87
CA SER A 43 -15.54 45.02 5.59
C SER A 43 -14.29 44.15 5.75
N PRO A 44 -13.97 43.24 4.81
CA PRO A 44 -12.84 42.34 4.95
C PRO A 44 -11.56 43.20 4.98
N GLN A 45 -10.98 43.37 6.16
CA GLN A 45 -9.57 43.71 6.25
C GLN A 45 -8.83 42.56 5.57
N LYS A 46 -8.04 42.88 4.54
CA LYS A 46 -7.06 41.95 3.99
C LYS A 46 -6.11 41.57 5.13
N VAL A 47 -6.43 40.51 5.85
CA VAL A 47 -5.48 39.80 6.68
C VAL A 47 -4.38 39.35 5.70
N PRO A 48 -3.11 39.75 5.90
CA PRO A 48 -2.03 39.18 5.13
C PRO A 48 -2.15 37.66 5.24
N LEU A 49 -2.27 36.96 4.10
CA LEU A 49 -2.09 35.52 4.09
C LEU A 49 -0.77 35.25 4.80
N PRO A 50 -0.71 34.34 5.80
CA PRO A 50 0.57 33.96 6.36
C PRO A 50 1.43 33.50 5.18
N LEU A 51 2.56 34.17 4.98
CA LEU A 51 3.66 33.63 4.19
C LEU A 51 3.94 32.27 4.81
N TYR A 52 3.52 31.18 4.15
CA TYR A 52 3.90 29.85 4.56
C TYR A 52 5.40 29.77 4.36
N GLU A 53 6.16 29.97 5.44
CA GLU A 53 7.59 29.72 5.46
C GLU A 53 7.84 28.30 4.95
N HIS A 54 8.89 28.14 4.14
CA HIS A 54 9.23 26.89 3.48
C HIS A 54 9.46 25.78 4.52
N GLN A 55 8.46 24.92 4.71
CA GLN A 55 8.59 23.79 5.63
C GLN A 55 9.58 22.76 5.06
N THR A 56 10.66 22.50 5.79
CA THR A 56 11.63 21.48 5.40
C THR A 56 11.04 20.11 5.67
N HIS A 57 11.19 19.18 4.72
CA HIS A 57 10.72 17.81 4.90
C HIS A 57 11.89 16.96 5.44
N HIS A 58 11.64 16.27 6.54
CA HIS A 58 12.56 15.32 7.16
C HIS A 58 11.96 13.91 7.09
N LEU A 59 12.64 12.99 6.43
CA LEU A 59 12.17 11.62 6.24
C LEU A 59 12.94 10.67 7.16
N VAL A 60 12.25 9.98 8.06
CA VAL A 60 12.83 8.92 8.88
C VAL A 60 12.44 7.56 8.30
N VAL A 61 13.39 6.89 7.64
CA VAL A 61 13.21 5.57 7.05
C VAL A 61 13.39 4.50 8.12
N CYS A 62 12.32 3.78 8.42
CA CYS A 62 12.25 2.74 9.45
C CYS A 62 12.33 1.36 8.78
N LEU A 63 13.44 0.64 9.01
CA LEU A 63 13.73 -0.66 8.41
C LEU A 63 13.39 -1.81 9.36
N ARG A 64 12.56 -2.77 8.94
CA ARG A 64 12.18 -3.94 9.76
C ARG A 64 13.29 -5.02 9.76
N PRO A 65 13.93 -5.33 10.91
CA PRO A 65 15.02 -6.29 10.96
C PRO A 65 14.55 -7.76 11.09
N GLU A 66 13.27 -7.99 11.40
CA GLU A 66 12.87 -9.14 12.24
C GLU A 66 12.31 -10.41 11.57
N SER A 67 12.19 -10.51 10.25
CA SER A 67 11.42 -11.66 9.68
C SER A 67 12.28 -12.78 9.10
N PHE A 68 13.45 -12.46 8.58
CA PHE A 68 14.31 -13.41 7.90
C PHE A 68 15.75 -13.17 8.33
N LYS A 69 16.44 -14.22 8.80
CA LYS A 69 17.90 -14.20 8.78
C LYS A 69 18.28 -14.05 7.31
N PHE A 70 18.66 -12.85 6.94
CA PHE A 70 19.12 -12.51 5.61
C PHE A 70 20.26 -13.46 5.26
N LYS A 71 19.92 -14.46 4.46
CA LYS A 71 20.85 -15.40 3.87
C LYS A 71 20.45 -15.53 2.42
N ILE A 72 21.43 -15.58 1.55
CA ILE A 72 21.24 -15.69 0.10
C ILE A 72 20.30 -16.84 -0.29
N ASP A 73 20.29 -17.93 0.49
CA ASP A 73 19.46 -19.12 0.25
C ASP A 73 17.99 -18.95 0.66
N ASN A 74 17.70 -17.95 1.49
CA ASN A 74 16.44 -17.86 2.20
C ASN A 74 15.42 -16.96 1.47
N ALA A 75 15.83 -15.84 0.86
CA ALA A 75 14.89 -14.91 0.22
C ALA A 75 15.46 -14.22 -1.04
N PRO A 76 15.59 -14.94 -2.17
CA PRO A 76 16.28 -14.44 -3.35
C PRO A 76 15.69 -13.24 -4.07
N HIS A 77 14.43 -12.95 -3.78
CA HIS A 77 13.70 -11.86 -4.38
C HIS A 77 13.76 -10.55 -3.58
N LEU A 78 14.36 -10.58 -2.37
CA LEU A 78 14.52 -9.43 -1.47
C LEU A 78 15.94 -8.86 -1.46
N TYR A 79 16.89 -9.52 -2.13
CA TYR A 79 18.28 -9.12 -2.09
C TYR A 79 18.83 -8.57 -3.41
N ILE A 80 19.88 -7.78 -3.25
CA ILE A 80 20.65 -7.11 -4.29
C ILE A 80 22.10 -7.52 -4.09
N GLN A 81 22.72 -8.08 -5.12
CA GLN A 81 24.13 -8.45 -5.07
C GLN A 81 24.97 -7.34 -5.68
N VAL A 82 26.01 -6.96 -4.96
CA VAL A 82 26.85 -5.80 -5.22
C VAL A 82 28.29 -6.28 -5.27
N ASP A 83 28.98 -6.01 -6.37
CA ASP A 83 30.43 -6.16 -6.49
C ASP A 83 31.12 -4.84 -6.13
N LEU A 84 31.80 -4.80 -4.98
CA LEU A 84 32.44 -3.58 -4.48
C LEU A 84 33.61 -3.10 -5.36
N LEU A 85 34.19 -3.99 -6.18
CA LEU A 85 35.22 -3.62 -7.15
C LEU A 85 34.66 -3.31 -8.54
N GLY A 86 33.37 -3.60 -8.79
CA GLY A 86 32.72 -3.31 -10.06
C GLY A 86 32.77 -1.82 -10.39
N GLU A 87 33.08 -1.48 -11.65
CA GLU A 87 33.17 -0.08 -12.09
C GLU A 87 31.88 0.72 -11.81
N GLU A 88 30.70 0.09 -11.95
CA GLU A 88 29.42 0.76 -11.74
C GLU A 88 29.20 1.13 -10.26
N ILE A 89 29.68 0.32 -9.32
CA ILE A 89 29.49 0.54 -7.88
C ILE A 89 30.59 1.42 -7.30
N SER A 90 31.85 1.17 -7.66
CA SER A 90 32.99 1.99 -7.21
C SER A 90 32.88 3.46 -7.61
N LYS A 91 32.19 3.77 -8.73
CA LYS A 91 31.90 5.14 -9.18
C LYS A 91 30.53 5.66 -8.72
N SER A 92 29.70 4.83 -8.08
CA SER A 92 28.34 5.19 -7.68
C SER A 92 28.31 6.04 -6.40
N ALA A 93 28.02 7.34 -6.54
CA ALA A 93 27.94 8.30 -5.42
C ALA A 93 26.84 8.03 -4.37
N TRP A 94 25.93 7.08 -4.65
CA TRP A 94 24.86 6.68 -3.74
C TRP A 94 25.24 5.50 -2.85
N PHE A 95 26.25 4.71 -3.24
CA PHE A 95 26.59 3.50 -2.51
C PHE A 95 27.26 3.88 -1.18
N PRO A 96 26.80 3.32 -0.05
CA PRO A 96 27.40 3.60 1.25
C PRO A 96 28.83 3.07 1.34
N GLY A 97 29.70 3.77 2.08
CA GLY A 97 30.98 3.19 2.49
C GLY A 97 30.79 2.00 3.43
N SER A 98 31.84 1.19 3.59
CA SER A 98 31.83 -0.01 4.46
C SER A 98 31.43 0.30 5.92
N GLU A 99 31.81 1.47 6.44
CA GLU A 99 31.42 1.92 7.78
C GLU A 99 29.90 2.13 7.93
N ALA A 100 29.26 2.74 6.92
CA ALA A 100 27.81 2.95 6.92
C ALA A 100 27.06 1.62 6.81
N LEU A 101 27.59 0.63 6.08
CA LEU A 101 27.01 -0.73 6.04
C LEU A 101 27.06 -1.41 7.41
N ARG A 102 28.18 -1.30 8.15
CA ARG A 102 28.34 -1.90 9.48
C ARG A 102 27.32 -1.41 10.51
N SER A 103 26.70 -0.26 10.28
CA SER A 103 25.62 0.25 11.13
C SER A 103 24.30 -0.52 10.98
N PHE A 104 24.18 -1.39 9.95
CA PHE A 104 22.96 -2.15 9.64
C PHE A 104 23.27 -3.66 9.47
N PRO A 105 23.79 -4.35 10.51
CA PRO A 105 24.29 -5.73 10.41
C PRO A 105 23.22 -6.76 10.03
N ASN A 106 21.93 -6.45 10.21
CA ASN A 106 20.82 -7.34 9.86
C ASN A 106 20.36 -7.23 8.40
N PHE A 107 20.92 -6.29 7.63
CA PHE A 107 20.45 -5.94 6.29
C PHE A 107 21.51 -6.16 5.19
N HIS A 108 22.65 -6.77 5.55
CA HIS A 108 23.68 -7.13 4.60
C HIS A 108 24.41 -8.41 5.00
N GLU A 109 25.02 -9.06 4.03
CA GLU A 109 25.90 -10.21 4.22
C GLU A 109 27.10 -10.08 3.27
N GLU A 110 28.32 -10.21 3.80
CA GLU A 110 29.53 -10.31 3.00
C GLU A 110 29.70 -11.76 2.55
N ILE A 111 29.79 -11.99 1.23
CA ILE A 111 29.83 -13.35 0.65
C ILE A 111 31.23 -13.72 0.11
N GLY A 112 32.24 -12.91 0.41
CA GLY A 112 33.62 -13.07 -0.07
C GLY A 112 33.88 -12.42 -1.44
N ASN A 113 35.14 -12.42 -1.89
CA ASN A 113 35.57 -11.85 -3.18
C ASN A 113 35.07 -10.41 -3.43
N ASN A 114 35.06 -9.56 -2.40
CA ASN A 114 34.55 -8.18 -2.46
C ASN A 114 33.08 -8.05 -2.89
N GLN A 115 32.29 -9.10 -2.70
CA GLN A 115 30.85 -9.07 -2.96
C GLN A 115 30.07 -8.96 -1.66
N VAL A 116 29.05 -8.10 -1.70
CA VAL A 116 28.11 -7.89 -0.61
C VAL A 116 26.70 -8.11 -1.15
N VAL A 117 25.87 -8.75 -0.34
CA VAL A 117 24.46 -8.89 -0.61
C VAL A 117 23.72 -7.95 0.33
N LEU A 118 22.86 -7.08 -0.22
CA LEU A 118 22.12 -6.06 0.50
C LEU A 118 20.63 -6.32 0.42
N HIS A 119 19.92 -6.05 1.51
CA HIS A 119 18.46 -6.07 1.50
C HIS A 119 17.91 -4.88 0.71
N GLN A 120 16.88 -5.10 -0.12
CA GLN A 120 16.32 -4.06 -0.99
C GLN A 120 15.87 -2.80 -0.24
N SER A 121 15.28 -2.94 0.96
CA SER A 121 14.87 -1.76 1.76
C SER A 121 16.05 -0.87 2.15
N LEU A 122 17.21 -1.48 2.46
CA LEU A 122 18.41 -0.74 2.81
C LEU A 122 18.96 0.01 1.59
N VAL A 123 18.96 -0.63 0.42
CA VAL A 123 19.37 0.00 -0.85
C VAL A 123 18.47 1.18 -1.20
N THR A 124 17.14 1.02 -1.08
CA THR A 124 16.18 2.12 -1.28
C THR A 124 16.43 3.27 -0.29
N ALA A 125 16.70 2.97 0.98
CA ALA A 125 16.98 3.98 2.00
C ALA A 125 18.28 4.76 1.71
N PHE A 126 19.35 4.08 1.30
CA PHE A 126 20.59 4.76 0.90
C PHE A 126 20.41 5.63 -0.34
N HIS A 127 19.60 5.19 -1.30
CA HIS A 127 19.24 6.04 -2.44
C HIS A 127 18.49 7.30 -2.02
N LEU A 128 17.52 7.19 -1.10
CA LEU A 128 16.84 8.37 -0.55
C LEU A 128 17.82 9.31 0.16
N LYS A 129 18.74 8.78 0.99
CA LYS A 129 19.80 9.57 1.66
C LYS A 129 20.75 10.23 0.67
N HIS A 130 21.04 9.59 -0.46
CA HIS A 130 21.82 10.21 -1.53
C HIS A 130 21.05 11.36 -2.19
N LEU A 131 19.77 11.14 -2.56
CA LEU A 131 18.92 12.15 -3.18
C LEU A 131 18.70 13.37 -2.27
N SER A 132 18.68 13.17 -0.94
CA SER A 132 18.53 14.25 0.03
C SER A 132 19.72 15.23 0.06
N LYS A 133 20.86 14.89 -0.58
CA LYS A 133 22.01 15.80 -0.72
C LYS A 133 21.70 17.03 -1.58
N SER A 134 20.59 17.04 -2.33
CA SER A 134 20.10 18.24 -3.01
C SER A 134 19.70 19.36 -2.05
N GLY A 135 19.47 19.04 -0.76
CA GLY A 135 19.00 19.99 0.25
C GLY A 135 17.49 20.21 0.26
N GLU A 136 16.74 19.60 -0.67
CA GLU A 136 15.29 19.78 -0.74
C GLU A 136 14.53 19.04 0.38
N PHE A 137 15.13 17.99 0.93
CA PHE A 137 14.65 17.25 2.10
C PHE A 137 15.85 16.63 2.81
N THR A 138 15.64 16.14 4.02
CA THR A 138 16.66 15.39 4.79
C THR A 138 16.16 13.98 5.05
N VAL A 139 17.09 13.05 5.24
CA VAL A 139 16.78 11.64 5.47
C VAL A 139 17.57 11.13 6.64
N ASP A 140 16.94 10.39 7.54
CA ASP A 140 17.61 9.52 8.51
C ASP A 140 17.12 8.08 8.38
N ILE A 141 18.00 7.13 8.66
CA ILE A 141 17.73 5.70 8.51
C ILE A 141 17.82 5.07 9.90
N ARG A 142 16.75 4.40 10.33
CA ARG A 142 16.61 3.82 11.66
C ARG A 142 16.05 2.40 11.55
N GLU A 143 16.34 1.57 12.54
CA GLU A 143 15.67 0.29 12.68
C GLU A 143 14.24 0.48 13.24
N TRP A 144 13.34 -0.43 12.85
CA TRP A 144 11.91 -0.42 13.14
C TRP A 144 11.53 -0.37 14.63
N ASN A 145 12.42 -0.87 15.48
CA ASN A 145 12.22 -0.93 16.94
C ASN A 145 12.90 0.22 17.69
N SER A 146 13.60 1.12 16.99
CA SER A 146 14.25 2.26 17.62
C SER A 146 13.22 3.27 18.09
N LYS A 147 13.44 3.82 19.30
CA LYS A 147 12.72 5.02 19.74
C LYS A 147 13.31 6.21 19.00
N VAL A 148 12.46 6.92 18.27
CA VAL A 148 12.91 7.97 17.34
C VAL A 148 12.20 9.30 17.57
N PHE A 149 11.14 9.33 18.37
CA PHE A 149 10.36 10.55 18.56
C PHE A 149 11.05 11.62 19.40
N ASP A 150 11.91 11.23 20.34
CA ASP A 150 12.69 12.19 21.13
C ASP A 150 13.70 12.94 20.24
N ASP A 151 14.15 12.31 19.14
CA ASP A 151 15.07 12.90 18.17
C ASP A 151 14.35 13.70 17.06
N PHE A 152 13.08 13.37 16.77
CA PHE A 152 12.34 13.91 15.62
C PHE A 152 10.87 14.26 15.94
N PRO A 153 10.61 15.24 16.83
CA PRO A 153 9.24 15.61 17.20
C PRO A 153 8.46 16.28 16.06
N GLY A 154 9.17 16.87 15.08
CA GLY A 154 8.60 17.80 14.10
C GLY A 154 8.23 19.13 14.74
N ASP A 155 8.21 20.19 13.93
CA ASP A 155 7.85 21.54 14.37
C ASP A 155 7.28 22.38 13.22
N ASP A 156 6.95 23.64 13.49
CA ASP A 156 6.38 24.57 12.52
C ASP A 156 7.27 24.73 11.26
N SER A 157 8.59 24.58 11.41
CA SER A 157 9.57 24.69 10.32
C SER A 157 9.86 23.35 9.62
N THR A 158 9.61 22.22 10.30
CA THR A 158 10.03 20.90 9.85
C THR A 158 8.91 19.87 9.92
N LYS A 159 8.52 19.36 8.76
CA LYS A 159 7.59 18.23 8.64
C LYS A 159 8.36 16.92 8.68
N VAL A 160 8.08 16.08 9.67
CA VAL A 160 8.67 14.76 9.79
C VAL A 160 7.74 13.73 9.18
N THR A 161 8.27 12.87 8.29
CA THR A 161 7.55 11.71 7.75
C THR A 161 8.29 10.44 8.15
N PHE A 162 7.61 9.53 8.85
CA PHE A 162 8.15 8.21 9.14
C PHE A 162 7.75 7.25 8.02
N LEU A 163 8.73 6.80 7.22
CA LEU A 163 8.58 5.84 6.14
C LEU A 163 8.85 4.43 6.67
N PHE A 164 7.85 3.55 6.66
CA PHE A 164 7.98 2.15 7.05
C PHE A 164 8.21 1.28 5.82
N LEU A 165 9.41 0.70 5.71
CA LEU A 165 9.73 -0.26 4.65
C LEU A 165 9.59 -1.69 5.20
N ASP A 166 8.45 -2.32 4.92
CA ASP A 166 8.15 -3.70 5.30
C ASP A 166 8.05 -4.60 4.05
N THR A 167 9.22 -4.99 3.54
CA THR A 167 9.34 -5.91 2.41
C THR A 167 9.65 -7.32 2.89
N THR A 168 9.22 -7.64 4.12
CA THR A 168 9.65 -8.87 4.78
C THR A 168 8.65 -10.00 4.62
N ASP A 169 9.18 -11.22 4.64
CA ASP A 169 8.39 -12.43 4.54
C ASP A 169 7.72 -12.77 5.90
N GLY A 170 6.49 -12.30 6.11
CA GLY A 170 5.62 -12.75 7.20
C GLY A 170 4.95 -11.66 8.03
N ASP A 171 3.83 -12.04 8.66
CA ASP A 171 2.98 -11.13 9.44
C ASP A 171 3.79 -10.46 10.58
N PRO A 172 3.78 -9.12 10.71
CA PRO A 172 4.41 -8.46 11.83
C PRO A 172 3.77 -8.91 13.15
N LYS A 173 4.61 -9.29 14.12
CA LYS A 173 4.13 -9.64 15.47
C LYS A 173 3.75 -8.40 16.29
N LYS A 174 4.28 -7.24 15.91
CA LYS A 174 4.08 -5.94 16.57
C LYS A 174 4.07 -4.83 15.53
N ALA A 175 3.31 -3.76 15.81
CA ALA A 175 3.40 -2.52 15.05
C ALA A 175 4.80 -1.87 15.22
N PRO A 176 5.26 -1.06 14.24
CA PRO A 176 6.49 -0.29 14.40
C PRO A 176 6.44 0.61 15.64
N GLU A 177 7.53 0.66 16.40
CA GLU A 177 7.61 1.52 17.58
C GLU A 177 7.38 3.01 17.21
N PRO A 178 7.93 3.55 16.11
CA PRO A 178 7.61 4.90 15.68
C PRO A 178 6.11 5.09 15.37
N TRP A 179 5.44 4.07 14.85
CA TRP A 179 3.99 4.14 14.63
C TRP A 179 3.23 4.29 15.95
N VAL A 180 3.57 3.45 16.93
CA VAL A 180 2.95 3.45 18.25
C VAL A 180 3.16 4.79 18.95
N GLN A 181 4.37 5.36 18.86
CA GLN A 181 4.72 6.65 19.44
C GLN A 181 3.96 7.80 18.75
N ALA A 182 3.90 7.81 17.42
CA ALA A 182 3.15 8.81 16.67
C ALA A 182 1.67 8.85 17.02
N LEU A 183 1.05 7.69 17.27
CA LEU A 183 -0.35 7.60 17.69
C LEU A 183 -0.60 8.16 19.11
N GLN A 184 0.44 8.24 19.95
CA GLN A 184 0.34 8.77 21.31
C GLN A 184 0.55 10.29 21.39
N LEU A 185 1.02 10.92 20.31
CA LEU A 185 1.24 12.36 20.26
C LEU A 185 -0.09 13.12 20.38
N LYS A 186 -0.10 14.14 21.25
CA LYS A 186 -1.24 15.05 21.41
C LYS A 186 -1.40 15.97 20.20
N ASP A 187 -0.30 16.34 19.55
CA ASP A 187 -0.27 17.12 18.33
C ASP A 187 0.53 16.37 17.25
N ARG A 188 -0.05 16.23 16.07
CA ARG A 188 0.50 15.49 14.93
C ARG A 188 0.58 16.33 13.66
N ARG A 189 0.35 17.65 13.75
CA ARG A 189 0.29 18.54 12.58
C ARG A 189 1.54 18.48 11.70
N HIS A 190 2.69 18.19 12.30
CA HIS A 190 4.00 18.16 11.63
C HIS A 190 4.57 16.74 11.50
N VAL A 191 3.79 15.71 11.86
CA VAL A 191 4.22 14.30 11.85
C VAL A 191 3.31 13.48 10.94
N ASN A 192 3.91 12.91 9.90
CA ASN A 192 3.26 12.00 8.97
C ASN A 192 3.75 10.57 9.16
N LEU A 193 2.84 9.62 8.96
CA LEU A 193 3.16 8.19 8.85
C LEU A 193 2.95 7.76 7.41
N TYR A 194 3.93 7.05 6.85
CA TYR A 194 3.92 6.55 5.49
C TYR A 194 4.33 5.07 5.46
N PRO A 195 3.49 4.15 4.93
CA PRO A 195 2.09 4.36 4.57
C PRO A 195 1.24 4.88 5.73
N ASN A 196 0.06 5.41 5.45
CA ASN A 196 -0.89 5.76 6.51
C ASN A 196 -1.68 4.51 7.00
N GLN A 197 -2.42 4.64 8.11
CA GLN A 197 -3.09 3.49 8.73
C GLN A 197 -4.07 2.79 7.79
N ARG A 198 -4.90 3.56 7.09
CA ARG A 198 -5.88 3.03 6.15
C ARG A 198 -5.17 2.23 5.06
N GLU A 199 -4.07 2.76 4.54
CA GLU A 199 -3.32 2.08 3.50
C GLU A 199 -2.71 0.75 3.98
N MET A 200 -2.11 0.72 5.17
CA MET A 200 -1.64 -0.54 5.76
C MET A 200 -2.78 -1.55 5.93
N GLU A 201 -3.94 -1.11 6.42
CA GLU A 201 -5.11 -1.97 6.59
C GLU A 201 -5.66 -2.47 5.24
N ALA A 202 -5.65 -1.63 4.20
CA ALA A 202 -6.10 -1.97 2.86
C ALA A 202 -5.17 -3.00 2.18
N GLU A 203 -3.86 -2.78 2.29
CA GLU A 203 -2.81 -3.62 1.72
C GLU A 203 -2.81 -5.01 2.36
N GLN A 204 -2.75 -5.08 3.68
CA GLN A 204 -2.75 -6.35 4.41
C GLN A 204 -4.12 -7.04 4.38
N GLY A 205 -5.19 -6.25 4.43
CA GLY A 205 -6.56 -6.73 4.41
C GLY A 205 -7.03 -7.20 3.04
N LYS A 206 -6.34 -6.83 1.93
CA LYS A 206 -6.60 -7.18 0.51
C LYS A 206 -7.99 -6.83 -0.06
N VAL A 207 -9.06 -6.87 0.73
CA VAL A 207 -10.46 -6.75 0.30
C VAL A 207 -10.75 -5.40 -0.33
N GLU A 208 -10.28 -4.29 0.26
CA GLU A 208 -10.50 -2.95 -0.32
C GLU A 208 -9.88 -2.86 -1.72
N LEU A 209 -8.65 -3.37 -1.88
CA LEU A 209 -7.95 -3.38 -3.16
C LEU A 209 -8.62 -4.31 -4.18
N ILE A 210 -9.05 -5.51 -3.79
CA ILE A 210 -9.79 -6.43 -4.69
C ILE A 210 -11.11 -5.80 -5.13
N LYS A 211 -11.87 -5.15 -4.23
CA LYS A 211 -13.11 -4.43 -4.58
C LYS A 211 -12.84 -3.26 -5.53
N ALA A 212 -11.73 -2.54 -5.35
CA ALA A 212 -11.31 -1.48 -6.25
C ALA A 212 -11.03 -2.04 -7.66
N LEU A 213 -10.29 -3.15 -7.77
CA LEU A 213 -10.06 -3.83 -9.05
C LEU A 213 -11.37 -4.28 -9.72
N ASP A 214 -12.30 -4.86 -8.95
CA ASP A 214 -13.61 -5.27 -9.47
C ASP A 214 -14.43 -4.07 -9.96
N THR A 215 -14.31 -2.92 -9.30
CA THR A 215 -14.99 -1.67 -9.69
C THR A 215 -14.41 -1.13 -11.01
N ILE A 216 -13.07 -1.13 -11.14
CA ILE A 216 -12.38 -0.70 -12.35
C ILE A 216 -12.80 -1.56 -13.54
N ALA A 217 -12.81 -2.89 -13.37
CA ALA A 217 -13.21 -3.82 -14.41
C ALA A 217 -14.67 -3.63 -14.85
N LYS A 218 -15.58 -3.44 -13.90
CA LYS A 218 -17.01 -3.18 -14.20
C LYS A 218 -17.24 -1.86 -14.92
N ALA A 219 -16.42 -0.85 -14.63
CA ALA A 219 -16.50 0.46 -15.28
C ALA A 219 -15.79 0.50 -16.65
N ALA A 220 -15.02 -0.53 -17.00
CA ALA A 220 -14.27 -0.55 -18.25
C ALA A 220 -15.20 -0.67 -19.45
N THR A 221 -14.94 0.12 -20.48
CA THR A 221 -15.68 0.10 -21.75
C THR A 221 -15.07 -0.90 -22.75
N GLU A 222 -13.76 -1.15 -22.68
CA GLU A 222 -13.08 -2.10 -23.54
C GLU A 222 -13.01 -3.49 -22.89
N TRP A 223 -13.39 -4.53 -23.64
CA TRP A 223 -13.46 -5.91 -23.16
C TRP A 223 -12.16 -6.42 -22.54
N LYS A 224 -11.01 -5.97 -23.05
CA LYS A 224 -9.68 -6.39 -22.58
C LYS A 224 -9.37 -5.97 -21.14
N PHE A 225 -10.13 -5.01 -20.58
CA PHE A 225 -9.96 -4.56 -19.19
C PHE A 225 -11.07 -5.06 -18.24
N GLN A 226 -12.12 -5.70 -18.77
CA GLN A 226 -13.32 -6.09 -18.02
C GLN A 226 -13.17 -7.42 -17.26
N PHE A 227 -12.18 -8.24 -17.60
CA PHE A 227 -12.06 -9.57 -17.00
C PHE A 227 -11.58 -9.52 -15.54
N ARG A 228 -12.37 -10.14 -14.65
CA ARG A 228 -12.05 -10.38 -13.25
C ARG A 228 -12.61 -11.73 -12.83
N PRO A 229 -11.84 -12.58 -12.11
CA PRO A 229 -12.40 -13.76 -11.48
C PRO A 229 -13.52 -13.38 -10.51
N LYS A 230 -14.62 -14.15 -10.51
CA LYS A 230 -15.70 -13.96 -9.54
C LYS A 230 -15.14 -14.08 -8.11
N THR A 231 -15.61 -13.24 -7.19
CA THR A 231 -15.11 -13.20 -5.79
C THR A 231 -16.28 -13.26 -4.79
N CYS A 232 -16.27 -14.22 -3.85
CA CYS A 232 -17.11 -14.19 -2.63
C CYS A 232 -16.30 -13.57 -1.49
N PHE A 233 -16.77 -12.43 -0.96
CA PHE A 233 -16.19 -11.78 0.22
C PHE A 233 -16.73 -12.29 1.56
N GLY A 234 -17.48 -13.41 1.56
CA GLY A 234 -18.05 -13.95 2.79
C GLY A 234 -19.39 -13.33 3.22
N THR A 235 -19.97 -12.44 2.40
CA THR A 235 -21.21 -11.73 2.72
C THR A 235 -22.31 -12.05 1.71
N GLY A 236 -23.47 -12.52 2.18
CA GLY A 236 -24.64 -12.79 1.32
C GLY A 236 -24.58 -14.15 0.61
N ILE A 237 -25.32 -14.27 -0.50
CA ILE A 237 -25.32 -15.48 -1.34
C ILE A 237 -23.98 -15.58 -2.06
N CYS A 238 -23.34 -16.76 -1.97
CA CYS A 238 -22.04 -17.01 -2.60
C CYS A 238 -22.17 -16.97 -4.14
N PRO A 239 -21.48 -16.06 -4.85
CA PRO A 239 -21.49 -16.03 -6.32
C PRO A 239 -20.70 -17.19 -6.96
N LEU A 240 -19.96 -17.94 -6.16
CA LEU A 240 -19.18 -19.11 -6.57
C LEU A 240 -19.93 -20.41 -6.27
N LEU A 241 -21.26 -20.36 -6.19
CA LEU A 241 -22.09 -21.51 -5.81
C LEU A 241 -21.93 -22.67 -6.80
N GLU A 242 -21.77 -22.37 -8.09
CA GLU A 242 -21.72 -23.37 -9.16
C GLU A 242 -20.30 -23.75 -9.56
N GLU A 243 -19.27 -23.13 -8.96
CA GLU A 243 -17.87 -23.37 -9.30
C GLU A 243 -17.34 -24.65 -8.64
N GLN A 244 -16.72 -25.53 -9.44
CA GLN A 244 -16.13 -26.78 -8.97
C GLN A 244 -14.83 -26.54 -8.18
N SER A 245 -14.00 -25.60 -8.64
CA SER A 245 -12.74 -25.25 -8.00
C SER A 245 -12.71 -23.78 -7.60
N THR A 246 -12.30 -23.49 -6.37
CA THR A 246 -12.14 -22.11 -5.88
C THR A 246 -10.84 -21.93 -5.12
N VAL A 247 -10.31 -20.70 -5.14
CA VAL A 247 -9.10 -20.30 -4.42
C VAL A 247 -9.48 -19.50 -3.20
N TYR A 248 -9.18 -20.05 -2.02
CA TYR A 248 -9.33 -19.37 -0.74
C TYR A 248 -8.06 -18.61 -0.40
N LYS A 249 -8.21 -17.35 0.01
CA LYS A 249 -7.11 -16.48 0.44
C LYS A 249 -7.45 -15.91 1.81
N ARG A 250 -6.53 -16.06 2.77
CA ARG A 250 -6.65 -15.43 4.09
C ARG A 250 -6.36 -13.94 3.96
N LEU A 251 -7.08 -13.12 4.73
CA LEU A 251 -6.65 -11.74 4.95
C LEU A 251 -5.39 -11.74 5.81
N TRP A 252 -4.51 -10.75 5.68
CA TRP A 252 -3.28 -10.65 6.49
C TRP A 252 -2.39 -11.89 6.32
N SER A 253 -1.80 -11.99 5.13
CA SER A 253 -0.88 -13.08 4.77
C SER A 253 -0.03 -12.69 3.55
N ALA A 254 1.25 -13.09 3.58
CA ALA A 254 2.21 -12.91 2.49
C ALA A 254 2.62 -14.25 1.82
N ILE A 255 3.24 -14.17 0.64
CA ILE A 255 3.98 -15.26 -0.05
C ILE A 255 3.15 -16.54 -0.29
N SER A 256 1.86 -16.40 -0.61
CA SER A 256 0.95 -17.54 -0.78
C SER A 256 0.80 -18.48 0.42
N SER A 257 1.35 -18.15 1.60
CA SER A 257 1.39 -19.05 2.78
C SER A 257 0.01 -19.50 3.25
N HIS A 258 -1.02 -18.70 3.00
CA HIS A 258 -2.41 -19.01 3.33
C HIS A 258 -3.32 -18.90 2.10
N VAL A 259 -2.88 -19.50 0.99
CA VAL A 259 -3.69 -19.71 -0.21
C VAL A 259 -4.03 -21.19 -0.32
N ARG A 260 -5.32 -21.54 -0.43
CA ARG A 260 -5.79 -22.93 -0.54
C ARG A 260 -6.66 -23.08 -1.78
N ILE A 261 -6.31 -24.01 -2.67
CA ILE A 261 -7.18 -24.43 -3.77
C ILE A 261 -8.06 -25.58 -3.24
N ARG A 262 -9.36 -25.52 -3.48
CA ARG A 262 -10.29 -26.61 -3.14
C ARG A 262 -11.07 -27.01 -4.38
N ASN A 263 -11.08 -28.32 -4.66
CA ASN A 263 -11.74 -28.94 -5.82
C ASN A 263 -13.09 -29.61 -5.48
N GLU A 264 -13.53 -29.50 -4.22
CA GLU A 264 -14.75 -30.13 -3.73
C GLU A 264 -15.48 -29.19 -2.77
N ARG A 265 -16.82 -29.18 -2.85
CA ARG A 265 -17.67 -28.45 -1.92
C ARG A 265 -17.75 -29.19 -0.58
N LEU A 266 -17.40 -28.50 0.50
CA LEU A 266 -18.03 -28.74 1.80
C LEU A 266 -19.47 -28.17 1.70
N SER A 267 -20.42 -29.06 1.36
CA SER A 267 -21.89 -28.92 1.40
C SER A 267 -22.47 -27.57 1.87
N CYS A 268 -23.16 -26.83 0.98
CA CYS A 268 -24.22 -25.83 1.28
C CYS A 268 -24.07 -24.82 2.44
N VAL A 269 -22.88 -24.59 2.99
CA VAL A 269 -22.69 -23.65 4.09
C VAL A 269 -22.46 -22.24 3.52
N PRO A 270 -23.05 -21.15 4.07
CA PRO A 270 -22.59 -19.78 3.75
C PRO A 270 -21.07 -19.71 3.88
N CYS A 271 -20.40 -18.91 3.04
CA CYS A 271 -18.94 -18.68 3.00
C CYS A 271 -18.40 -18.40 4.43
N PHE A 272 -18.24 -19.39 5.31
CA PHE A 272 -17.75 -19.22 6.68
C PHE A 272 -16.25 -18.94 6.61
N PRO A 273 -15.71 -18.12 7.52
CA PRO A 273 -14.28 -17.96 7.63
C PRO A 273 -13.64 -19.33 7.83
N LEU A 274 -12.66 -19.69 6.99
CA LEU A 274 -11.76 -20.77 7.32
C LEU A 274 -11.07 -20.35 8.61
N VAL A 275 -11.43 -20.94 9.74
CA VAL A 275 -10.78 -20.59 11.00
C VAL A 275 -9.42 -21.29 10.98
N ASP A 276 -8.34 -20.54 10.75
CA ASP A 276 -7.02 -21.03 11.17
C ASP A 276 -7.08 -21.18 12.70
N LYS A 277 -6.45 -22.23 13.25
CA LYS A 277 -6.38 -22.42 14.71
C LYS A 277 -6.04 -21.07 15.37
N PRO A 278 -6.81 -20.64 16.39
CA PRO A 278 -6.70 -19.29 16.92
C PRO A 278 -5.26 -19.00 17.33
N LYS A 279 -4.65 -17.97 16.73
CA LYS A 279 -3.44 -17.37 17.28
C LYS A 279 -3.87 -16.47 18.42
N SER A 280 -3.41 -16.76 19.64
CA SER A 280 -3.56 -15.89 20.80
C SER A 280 -2.81 -14.58 20.53
N PHE A 281 -3.53 -13.47 20.34
CA PHE A 281 -2.91 -12.15 20.33
C PHE A 281 -2.98 -11.58 21.74
N ILE A 282 -1.81 -11.31 22.32
CA ILE A 282 -1.69 -10.61 23.59
C ILE A 282 -1.79 -9.11 23.28
N THR A 283 -2.86 -8.46 23.75
CA THR A 283 -2.94 -6.99 23.73
C THR A 283 -2.95 -6.46 25.15
N THR A 284 -2.12 -5.46 25.43
CA THR A 284 -2.11 -4.75 26.70
C THR A 284 -3.05 -3.55 26.61
N LYS A 285 -4.24 -3.66 27.18
CA LYS A 285 -5.11 -2.50 27.37
C LYS A 285 -4.77 -1.83 28.70
N ARG A 286 -4.48 -0.53 28.66
CA ARG A 286 -4.45 0.32 29.86
C ARG A 286 -5.84 0.94 30.06
N LYS A 287 -6.62 0.40 30.99
CA LYS A 287 -7.73 1.14 31.59
C LYS A 287 -7.31 1.58 32.98
N ARG A 288 -7.31 2.90 33.22
CA ARG A 288 -7.17 3.56 34.54
C ARG A 288 -6.23 2.82 35.52
N GLY A 289 -4.93 2.78 35.20
CA GLY A 289 -3.90 2.30 36.14
C GLY A 289 -3.77 0.78 36.30
N GLN A 290 -4.62 -0.03 35.64
CA GLN A 290 -4.49 -1.50 35.63
C GLN A 290 -4.08 -1.98 34.22
N VAL A 291 -3.02 -2.80 34.17
CA VAL A 291 -2.60 -3.53 32.97
C VAL A 291 -3.29 -4.89 33.02
N SER A 292 -4.32 -5.09 32.21
CA SER A 292 -4.93 -6.40 32.00
C SER A 292 -4.37 -7.03 30.73
N ILE A 293 -3.92 -8.29 30.84
CA ILE A 293 -3.59 -9.13 29.70
C ILE A 293 -4.90 -9.79 29.25
N GLU A 294 -5.44 -9.38 28.10
CA GLU A 294 -6.58 -10.04 27.48
C GLU A 294 -6.09 -10.84 26.28
N GLU A 295 -6.41 -12.14 26.28
CA GLU A 295 -6.12 -13.08 25.20
C GLU A 295 -7.30 -13.08 24.23
N TYR A 296 -7.13 -12.47 23.05
CA TYR A 296 -8.19 -12.44 22.03
C TYR A 296 -7.95 -13.54 20.99
N THR A 297 -8.94 -14.40 20.82
CA THR A 297 -9.05 -15.28 19.64
C THR A 297 -9.61 -14.46 18.48
N VAL A 298 -8.74 -14.01 17.58
CA VAL A 298 -9.17 -13.28 16.37
C VAL A 298 -9.43 -14.29 15.26
N ASN A 299 -10.69 -14.44 14.84
CA ASN A 299 -11.01 -15.12 13.59
C ASN A 299 -10.47 -14.28 12.43
N ILE A 300 -9.40 -14.73 11.79
CA ILE A 300 -8.85 -14.05 10.62
C ILE A 300 -9.78 -14.32 9.43
N PRO A 301 -10.32 -13.28 8.76
CA PRO A 301 -11.28 -13.51 7.68
C PRO A 301 -10.61 -14.16 6.47
N TRP A 302 -11.41 -14.83 5.65
CA TRP A 302 -11.03 -15.36 4.36
C TRP A 302 -12.01 -14.88 3.29
N PHE A 303 -11.53 -14.73 2.06
CA PHE A 303 -12.36 -14.63 0.87
C PHE A 303 -11.98 -15.75 -0.10
N HIS A 304 -12.84 -16.02 -1.08
CA HIS A 304 -12.48 -16.95 -2.14
C HIS A 304 -12.89 -16.45 -3.51
N GLN A 305 -12.12 -16.87 -4.51
CA GLN A 305 -12.25 -16.47 -5.90
C GLN A 305 -12.40 -17.69 -6.80
N GLU A 306 -12.99 -17.48 -7.97
CA GLU A 306 -12.98 -18.42 -9.09
C GLU A 306 -11.54 -18.88 -9.38
N TYR A 307 -11.35 -20.19 -9.57
CA TYR A 307 -10.06 -20.76 -9.88
C TYR A 307 -9.74 -20.60 -11.37
N ILE A 308 -8.63 -19.92 -11.68
CA ILE A 308 -8.09 -19.82 -13.04
C ILE A 308 -6.86 -20.71 -13.14
N SER A 309 -6.94 -21.78 -13.92
CA SER A 309 -5.91 -22.82 -14.00
C SER A 309 -4.56 -22.29 -14.45
N LEU A 310 -4.53 -21.33 -15.38
CA LEU A 310 -3.27 -20.76 -15.87
C LEU A 310 -2.58 -19.86 -14.84
N ALA A 311 -3.34 -19.24 -13.93
CA ALA A 311 -2.79 -18.47 -12.81
C ALA A 311 -1.98 -19.34 -11.84
N ALA A 312 -2.22 -20.65 -11.82
CA ALA A 312 -1.42 -21.58 -11.03
C ALA A 312 -0.02 -21.82 -11.63
N LYS A 313 0.18 -21.52 -12.93
CA LYS A 313 1.47 -21.70 -13.61
C LYS A 313 2.41 -20.51 -13.44
N GLY A 314 1.87 -19.32 -13.16
CA GLY A 314 2.66 -18.12 -12.92
C GLY A 314 1.87 -16.83 -13.10
N GLU A 315 2.55 -15.73 -12.83
CA GLU A 315 2.01 -14.37 -12.89
C GLU A 315 3.10 -13.39 -13.34
N PHE A 316 2.66 -12.32 -13.99
CA PHE A 316 3.50 -11.16 -14.24
C PHE A 316 3.55 -10.29 -13.00
N ARG A 317 4.72 -9.74 -12.70
CA ARG A 317 4.88 -8.72 -11.68
C ARG A 317 5.37 -7.45 -12.35
N VAL A 318 4.48 -6.48 -12.51
CA VAL A 318 4.71 -5.26 -13.28
C VAL A 318 4.92 -4.09 -12.33
N PHE A 319 6.05 -3.40 -12.43
CA PHE A 319 6.41 -2.29 -11.57
C PHE A 319 6.11 -0.96 -12.26
N LEU A 320 5.36 -0.10 -11.56
CA LEU A 320 4.89 1.18 -12.09
C LEU A 320 5.23 2.34 -11.14
N THR A 321 5.53 3.48 -11.74
CA THR A 321 5.67 4.79 -11.06
C THR A 321 4.89 5.85 -11.84
N PRO A 322 4.61 7.02 -11.25
CA PRO A 322 4.20 8.18 -12.04
C PRO A 322 5.33 8.61 -12.97
N GLY A 323 4.98 8.84 -14.23
CA GLY A 323 5.84 9.43 -15.24
C GLY A 323 5.91 10.96 -15.13
N SER A 324 6.75 11.55 -15.98
CA SER A 324 6.99 12.99 -16.02
C SER A 324 5.74 13.82 -16.35
N SER A 325 4.81 13.27 -17.13
CA SER A 325 3.58 13.93 -17.60
C SER A 325 2.35 13.62 -16.74
N SER A 326 2.53 13.25 -15.46
CA SER A 326 1.49 12.76 -14.52
C SER A 326 0.83 11.42 -14.88
N LYS A 327 1.01 10.93 -16.11
CA LYS A 327 0.66 9.58 -16.55
C LYS A 327 1.64 8.56 -15.97
N GLY A 328 1.17 7.37 -15.64
CA GLY A 328 1.97 6.26 -15.19
C GLY A 328 2.96 5.75 -16.24
N MET A 329 3.98 5.07 -15.74
CA MET A 329 5.02 4.43 -16.53
C MET A 329 5.29 3.04 -15.96
N VAL A 330 5.26 2.02 -16.83
CA VAL A 330 5.83 0.71 -16.53
C VAL A 330 7.33 0.80 -16.76
N PHE A 331 8.12 0.61 -15.70
CA PHE A 331 9.57 0.73 -15.79
C PHE A 331 10.30 -0.61 -15.65
N HIS A 332 9.61 -1.64 -15.14
CA HIS A 332 10.13 -3.01 -15.06
C HIS A 332 8.98 -4.01 -15.03
N TRP A 333 9.23 -5.23 -15.48
CA TRP A 333 8.32 -6.36 -15.27
C TRP A 333 9.09 -7.68 -15.27
N VAL A 334 8.53 -8.69 -14.62
CA VAL A 334 9.04 -10.06 -14.63
C VAL A 334 7.89 -11.04 -14.75
N TYR A 335 8.13 -12.22 -15.31
CA TYR A 335 7.22 -13.36 -15.19
C TYR A 335 7.76 -14.34 -14.16
N THR A 336 6.95 -14.60 -13.13
CA THR A 336 7.29 -15.52 -12.03
C THR A 336 6.45 -16.78 -12.09
N ALA A 337 7.10 -17.94 -12.01
CA ALA A 337 6.43 -19.22 -11.82
C ALA A 337 6.31 -19.52 -10.32
N VAL A 338 5.13 -20.00 -9.89
CA VAL A 338 4.91 -20.47 -8.52
C VAL A 338 4.87 -21.99 -8.55
N ASN A 339 5.83 -22.62 -7.89
CA ASN A 339 5.95 -24.06 -7.91
C ASN A 339 4.92 -24.73 -6.99
N ARG A 340 3.68 -24.89 -7.48
CA ARG A 340 2.62 -25.60 -6.75
C ARG A 340 2.64 -27.13 -6.96
N ASP A 341 3.40 -27.64 -7.94
CA ASP A 341 3.36 -29.06 -8.34
C ASP A 341 4.70 -29.83 -8.29
N ASN A 342 5.86 -29.20 -8.02
CA ASN A 342 7.14 -29.93 -7.92
C ASN A 342 7.61 -30.09 -6.47
N PRO A 343 7.47 -31.27 -5.85
CA PRO A 343 7.91 -31.49 -4.46
C PRO A 343 9.42 -31.37 -4.24
N LYS A 344 10.24 -31.18 -5.29
CA LYS A 344 11.70 -30.95 -5.19
C LYS A 344 12.11 -29.48 -5.12
N VAL A 345 11.24 -28.51 -5.47
CA VAL A 345 11.59 -27.08 -5.32
C VAL A 345 11.05 -26.57 -4.00
N LYS A 346 11.94 -26.36 -3.03
CA LYS A 346 11.62 -25.67 -1.78
C LYS A 346 11.15 -24.24 -2.11
N ASN A 347 9.88 -23.91 -1.87
CA ASN A 347 9.32 -22.56 -1.64
C ASN A 347 9.81 -21.36 -2.50
N ILE A 348 10.41 -21.53 -3.67
CA ILE A 348 10.99 -20.42 -4.44
C ILE A 348 10.01 -19.95 -5.51
N VAL A 349 9.71 -18.64 -5.47
CA VAL A 349 9.20 -17.90 -6.63
C VAL A 349 10.37 -17.75 -7.61
N LEU A 350 10.29 -18.42 -8.76
CA LEU A 350 11.34 -18.38 -9.77
C LEU A 350 11.00 -17.32 -10.81
N VAL A 351 11.91 -16.37 -11.06
CA VAL A 351 11.83 -15.53 -12.25
C VAL A 351 12.21 -16.40 -13.44
N THR A 352 11.25 -16.63 -14.32
CA THR A 352 11.44 -17.44 -15.52
C THR A 352 11.69 -16.58 -16.75
N LYS A 353 11.33 -15.29 -16.72
CA LYS A 353 11.63 -14.32 -17.78
C LYS A 353 11.79 -12.91 -17.18
N PRO A 354 12.96 -12.26 -17.35
CA PRO A 354 13.15 -10.85 -17.03
C PRO A 354 12.67 -9.94 -18.17
N SER A 355 12.46 -8.66 -17.89
CA SER A 355 12.19 -7.65 -18.92
C SER A 355 13.41 -7.47 -19.83
N GLY A 356 13.19 -7.45 -21.15
CA GLY A 356 14.22 -7.08 -22.14
C GLY A 356 14.97 -8.22 -22.83
N ASP A 357 14.87 -9.46 -22.35
CA ASP A 357 15.43 -10.64 -23.05
C ASP A 357 14.43 -11.16 -24.09
N ASP A 358 14.76 -11.01 -25.39
CA ASP A 358 14.00 -11.45 -26.58
C ASP A 358 12.48 -11.50 -26.39
N SER A 359 11.88 -10.32 -26.25
CA SER A 359 10.43 -10.08 -26.10
C SER A 359 9.57 -10.59 -27.26
N VAL A 360 10.19 -11.16 -28.29
CA VAL A 360 9.56 -11.69 -29.52
C VAL A 360 8.82 -13.02 -29.25
N GLU A 361 9.22 -13.82 -28.26
CA GLU A 361 8.55 -15.09 -27.92
C GLU A 361 7.87 -15.07 -26.54
N PHE A 362 6.87 -14.19 -26.39
CA PHE A 362 5.83 -14.35 -25.37
C PHE A 362 4.63 -15.20 -25.88
N THR A 363 4.89 -16.11 -26.81
CA THR A 363 3.90 -16.89 -27.56
C THR A 363 3.27 -18.05 -26.78
N GLY A 364 3.78 -18.39 -25.59
CA GLY A 364 3.23 -19.48 -24.76
C GLY A 364 1.85 -19.21 -24.16
N ASN A 365 1.47 -17.93 -23.98
CA ASN A 365 0.19 -17.51 -23.37
C ASN A 365 -0.61 -16.51 -24.24
N GLY A 366 -0.15 -16.22 -25.46
CA GLY A 366 -0.82 -15.29 -26.39
C GLY A 366 -0.89 -13.82 -25.94
N THR A 367 -0.05 -13.40 -24.98
CA THR A 367 -0.02 -12.01 -24.45
C THR A 367 1.26 -11.31 -24.90
N THR A 368 1.19 -10.15 -25.53
CA THR A 368 2.38 -9.36 -25.88
C THR A 368 2.82 -8.44 -24.73
N GLU A 369 4.09 -8.00 -24.75
CA GLU A 369 4.58 -7.02 -23.79
C GLU A 369 3.78 -5.70 -23.85
N GLU A 370 3.41 -5.26 -25.05
CA GLU A 370 2.59 -4.07 -25.24
C GLU A 370 1.19 -4.22 -24.62
N GLN A 371 0.56 -5.39 -24.79
CA GLN A 371 -0.72 -5.70 -24.17
C GLN A 371 -0.61 -5.68 -22.64
N LEU A 372 0.44 -6.28 -22.08
CA LEU A 372 0.70 -6.26 -20.63
C LEU A 372 0.88 -4.83 -20.10
N LYS A 373 1.73 -4.04 -20.75
CA LYS A 373 2.00 -2.65 -20.35
C LYS A 373 0.74 -1.79 -20.43
N THR A 374 0.00 -1.90 -21.52
CA THR A 374 -1.27 -1.18 -21.72
C THR A 374 -2.29 -1.54 -20.66
N PHE A 375 -2.43 -2.84 -20.36
CA PHE A 375 -3.31 -3.34 -19.32
C PHE A 375 -2.92 -2.85 -17.92
N ALA A 376 -1.64 -2.95 -17.57
CA ALA A 376 -1.13 -2.52 -16.28
C ALA A 376 -1.32 -1.00 -16.07
N LEU A 377 -1.02 -0.19 -17.09
CA LEU A 377 -1.23 1.26 -17.04
C LEU A 377 -2.69 1.64 -16.88
N TYR A 378 -3.61 0.95 -17.57
CA TYR A 378 -5.05 1.20 -17.42
C TYR A 378 -5.50 1.02 -15.97
N TYR A 379 -5.14 -0.11 -15.35
CA TYR A 379 -5.52 -0.37 -13.95
C TYR A 379 -4.84 0.59 -12.98
N TYR A 380 -3.56 0.88 -13.18
CA TYR A 380 -2.81 1.81 -12.35
C TYR A 380 -3.43 3.21 -12.33
N GLU A 381 -3.76 3.76 -13.50
CA GLU A 381 -4.38 5.09 -13.61
C GLU A 381 -5.76 5.15 -12.95
N ASN A 382 -6.55 4.09 -13.08
CA ASN A 382 -7.87 4.04 -12.45
C ASN A 382 -7.78 3.80 -10.93
N LEU A 383 -6.78 3.05 -10.44
CA LEU A 383 -6.53 2.88 -9.01
C LEU A 383 -6.18 4.21 -8.34
N ARG A 384 -5.29 5.02 -8.94
CA ARG A 384 -4.91 6.35 -8.44
C ARG A 384 -6.12 7.29 -8.34
N LYS A 385 -7.05 7.21 -9.28
CA LYS A 385 -8.30 8.00 -9.28
C LYS A 385 -9.30 7.51 -8.25
N LEU A 386 -9.47 6.19 -8.12
CA LEU A 386 -10.48 5.58 -7.25
C LEU A 386 -10.08 5.61 -5.77
N LEU A 387 -8.78 5.52 -5.49
CA LEU A 387 -8.21 5.51 -4.14
C LEU A 387 -7.14 6.61 -3.99
N PRO A 388 -7.55 7.90 -4.04
CA PRO A 388 -6.61 9.00 -3.86
C PRO A 388 -6.01 9.00 -2.45
N GLY A 389 -4.74 9.39 -2.34
CA GLY A 389 -4.01 9.43 -1.07
C GLY A 389 -3.42 8.09 -0.60
N MET A 390 -3.50 7.04 -1.43
CA MET A 390 -2.66 5.85 -1.31
C MET A 390 -1.27 6.12 -1.91
N SER A 391 -0.28 5.32 -1.54
CA SER A 391 1.11 5.39 -2.01
C SER A 391 1.29 5.04 -3.49
N PHE A 392 0.20 4.89 -4.25
CA PHE A 392 0.23 4.65 -5.69
C PHE A 392 0.87 5.82 -6.45
N ASP A 393 0.83 7.04 -5.92
CA ASP A 393 1.53 8.19 -6.48
C ASP A 393 3.05 8.16 -6.27
N ASP A 394 3.58 7.18 -5.53
CA ASP A 394 5.01 6.96 -5.38
C ASP A 394 5.44 5.67 -6.09
N GLY A 395 4.56 4.66 -6.14
CA GLY A 395 4.73 3.50 -7.00
C GLY A 395 3.96 2.27 -6.54
N VAL A 396 3.85 1.30 -7.44
CA VAL A 396 3.15 0.04 -7.18
C VAL A 396 3.75 -1.10 -7.98
N ARG A 397 3.57 -2.33 -7.49
CA ARG A 397 3.69 -3.57 -8.26
C ARG A 397 2.29 -4.16 -8.47
N LEU A 398 1.93 -4.40 -9.71
CA LEU A 398 0.72 -5.15 -10.06
C LEU A 398 1.11 -6.59 -10.39
N ASP A 399 0.50 -7.53 -9.68
CA ASP A 399 0.62 -8.95 -10.00
C ASP A 399 -0.52 -9.28 -10.96
N ILE A 400 -0.20 -9.70 -12.19
CA ILE A 400 -1.15 -9.85 -13.30
C ILE A 400 -1.16 -11.30 -13.76
N GLY A 401 -2.35 -11.90 -13.84
CA GLY A 401 -2.57 -13.21 -14.41
C GLY A 401 -2.96 -13.13 -15.88
N ALA A 402 -2.67 -14.21 -16.62
CA ALA A 402 -3.19 -14.47 -17.96
C ALA A 402 -4.08 -15.71 -17.92
N SER A 403 -5.17 -15.72 -18.68
CA SER A 403 -6.17 -16.80 -18.67
C SER A 403 -5.90 -17.85 -19.74
N GLY A 404 -5.03 -17.53 -20.71
CA GLY A 404 -4.67 -18.40 -21.84
C GLY A 404 -5.50 -18.16 -23.09
N ASP A 405 -6.58 -17.38 -23.00
CA ASP A 405 -7.41 -16.93 -24.12
C ASP A 405 -7.18 -15.43 -24.44
N GLY A 406 -6.02 -14.90 -24.05
CA GLY A 406 -5.63 -13.50 -24.27
C GLY A 406 -6.20 -12.49 -23.27
N ARG A 407 -7.02 -12.90 -22.30
CA ARG A 407 -7.48 -12.01 -21.22
C ARG A 407 -6.44 -11.89 -20.10
N LEU A 408 -6.34 -10.69 -19.54
CA LEU A 408 -5.51 -10.36 -18.39
C LEU A 408 -6.39 -9.93 -17.21
N TRP A 409 -5.91 -10.13 -15.99
CA TRP A 409 -6.50 -9.53 -14.79
C TRP A 409 -5.44 -9.25 -13.74
N VAL A 410 -5.64 -8.20 -12.94
CA VAL A 410 -4.79 -7.92 -11.79
C VAL A 410 -5.14 -8.88 -10.65
N ILE A 411 -4.24 -9.78 -10.27
CA ILE A 411 -4.38 -10.70 -9.13
C ILE A 411 -4.28 -9.92 -7.81
N GLU A 412 -3.28 -9.05 -7.69
CA GLU A 412 -2.93 -8.36 -6.46
C GLU A 412 -2.28 -7.00 -6.77
N VAL A 413 -2.50 -6.03 -5.88
CA VAL A 413 -1.87 -4.70 -5.91
C VAL A 413 -0.95 -4.63 -4.69
N THR A 414 0.35 -4.45 -4.90
CA THR A 414 1.33 -4.29 -3.83
C THR A 414 2.00 -2.92 -3.93
N PRO A 415 1.74 -1.99 -2.99
CA PRO A 415 2.46 -0.72 -2.92
C PRO A 415 3.98 -0.91 -2.89
N TRP A 416 4.72 0.08 -3.39
CA TRP A 416 6.18 -0.06 -3.59
C TRP A 416 6.97 -0.34 -2.30
N TYR A 417 6.48 0.12 -1.14
CA TYR A 417 7.17 -0.01 0.15
C TYR A 417 7.10 -1.43 0.73
N SER A 418 6.20 -2.29 0.21
CA SER A 418 6.08 -3.71 0.57
C SER A 418 6.35 -4.66 -0.60
N ALA A 419 6.51 -4.13 -1.82
CA ALA A 419 6.76 -4.94 -3.00
C ALA A 419 8.15 -5.59 -2.98
N HIS A 420 8.22 -6.89 -3.29
CA HIS A 420 9.45 -7.62 -3.56
C HIS A 420 9.93 -7.32 -4.98
N TYR A 421 11.24 -7.07 -5.16
CA TYR A 421 11.77 -6.50 -6.41
C TYR A 421 12.43 -7.52 -7.36
N PHE A 422 12.79 -8.73 -6.88
CA PHE A 422 13.40 -9.78 -7.72
C PHE A 422 14.71 -9.33 -8.40
N SER A 423 15.40 -8.38 -7.77
CA SER A 423 16.51 -7.66 -8.36
C SER A 423 17.62 -8.56 -8.89
N LYS A 424 18.17 -9.46 -8.08
CA LYS A 424 19.30 -10.32 -8.49
C LYS A 424 18.96 -11.27 -9.64
N THR A 425 17.69 -11.67 -9.76
CA THR A 425 17.24 -12.61 -10.79
C THR A 425 16.75 -11.93 -12.07
N SER A 426 16.51 -10.61 -12.06
CA SER A 426 15.80 -9.95 -13.18
C SER A 426 16.42 -8.67 -13.70
N LEU A 427 17.51 -8.21 -13.11
CA LEU A 427 18.18 -6.98 -13.50
C LEU A 427 19.66 -7.26 -13.76
N PRO A 428 20.35 -6.44 -14.56
CA PRO A 428 21.81 -6.49 -14.61
C PRO A 428 22.40 -6.01 -13.29
N CYS A 429 23.56 -6.56 -12.90
CA CYS A 429 24.39 -6.05 -11.81
C CYS A 429 24.55 -4.52 -11.99
N PRO A 430 24.38 -3.69 -10.94
CA PRO A 430 24.26 -4.01 -9.51
C PRO A 430 22.83 -4.26 -9.02
N ASN A 431 21.87 -4.54 -9.93
CA ASN A 431 20.51 -4.93 -9.62
C ASN A 431 19.70 -3.89 -8.80
N THR A 432 20.04 -2.60 -8.90
CA THR A 432 19.49 -1.52 -8.05
C THR A 432 18.37 -0.72 -8.70
N GLN A 433 18.04 -0.99 -9.96
CA GLN A 433 17.21 -0.14 -10.82
C GLN A 433 15.80 0.06 -10.24
N VAL A 434 15.18 -0.98 -9.68
CA VAL A 434 13.86 -0.89 -9.04
C VAL A 434 13.89 -0.04 -7.77
N CYS A 435 14.90 -0.22 -6.92
CA CYS A 435 15.09 0.61 -5.71
C CYS A 435 15.28 2.09 -6.09
N LYS A 436 16.12 2.36 -7.10
CA LYS A 436 16.36 3.71 -7.63
C LYS A 436 15.07 4.35 -8.13
N ALA A 437 14.26 3.62 -8.89
CA ALA A 437 13.02 4.13 -9.47
C ALA A 437 12.03 4.56 -8.39
N PHE A 438 11.76 3.71 -7.39
CA PHE A 438 10.84 4.05 -6.30
C PHE A 438 11.39 5.14 -5.37
N ALA A 439 12.68 5.09 -5.00
CA ALA A 439 13.30 6.14 -4.19
C ALA A 439 13.22 7.51 -4.88
N THR A 440 13.48 7.56 -6.19
CA THR A 440 13.40 8.78 -6.99
C THR A 440 11.96 9.29 -7.07
N SER A 441 10.99 8.39 -7.23
CA SER A 441 9.58 8.73 -7.27
C SER A 441 9.11 9.36 -5.96
N LEU A 442 9.41 8.74 -4.82
CA LEU A 442 9.09 9.29 -3.49
C LEU A 442 9.81 10.62 -3.24
N ALA A 443 11.09 10.74 -3.59
CA ALA A 443 11.82 12.00 -3.44
C ALA A 443 11.10 13.13 -4.19
N ARG A 444 10.60 12.88 -5.40
CA ARG A 444 9.82 13.88 -6.16
C ARG A 444 8.49 14.25 -5.49
N SER A 445 7.80 13.33 -4.83
CA SER A 445 6.53 13.65 -4.15
C SER A 445 6.74 14.49 -2.90
N LEU A 446 7.82 14.20 -2.15
CA LEU A 446 8.25 15.01 -1.00
C LEU A 446 8.62 16.43 -1.41
N THR A 447 9.22 16.62 -2.59
CA THR A 447 9.68 17.94 -3.05
C THR A 447 8.55 18.73 -3.73
N ARG A 448 7.65 18.06 -4.47
CA ARG A 448 6.44 18.69 -5.04
C ARG A 448 5.48 19.23 -3.99
N SER A 449 5.43 18.60 -2.81
CA SER A 449 4.64 19.08 -1.67
C SER A 449 5.04 20.50 -1.21
N LYS A 450 6.24 20.98 -1.59
CA LYS A 450 6.69 22.38 -1.36
C LYS A 450 6.18 23.38 -2.40
N VAL A 451 5.77 22.93 -3.58
CA VAL A 451 5.42 23.79 -4.73
C VAL A 451 3.92 24.13 -4.75
N THR A 452 3.06 23.25 -4.23
CA THR A 452 1.60 23.47 -4.17
C THR A 452 1.14 24.33 -2.98
N SER A 453 2.07 24.84 -2.16
CA SER A 453 1.79 25.78 -1.06
C SER A 453 2.11 27.25 -1.40
N LEU A 454 2.33 27.57 -2.68
CA LEU A 454 2.59 28.93 -3.19
C LEU A 454 1.32 29.57 -3.76
#